data_AF-A0A832LHM4-F1
#
_entry.id   AF-A0A832LHM4-F1
#
_cell.length_a   1.000
_cell.length_b   1.000
_cell.length_c   1.000
_cell.angle_alpha   90.00
_cell.angle_beta   90.00
_cell.angle_gamma   90.00
#
_symmetry.space_group_name_H-M   'P 1'
#
loop_
_entity.id
_entity.type
_entity.pdbx_description
1 polymer ?
#
loop_
_entity_poly.entity_id
_entity_poly.type
_entity_poly.pdbx_seq_one_letter_code
_entity_poly.pdbx_strand_id
1 'polypeptide(L)'
;MEHEALKQLLASVDINPDEIKDERYARAFRLLFSVIEMQNEETEFLKAENQKLRDEINLLKGEQSKPKIRGSKKKNNDISSEKERQKRRFS
;
A
#
# COMPACT_ATOMS: atom_id res chain seq x y z
N MET A 1 -20.33 11.34 10.85
CA MET A 1 -21.40 10.82 9.98
C MET A 1 -21.47 9.30 10.01
N GLU A 2 -20.33 8.59 10.07
CA GLU A 2 -20.27 7.12 10.23
C GLU A 2 -21.02 6.59 11.47
N HIS A 3 -20.89 7.28 12.62
CA HIS A 3 -21.47 6.84 13.90
C HIS A 3 -23.01 6.74 13.89
N GLU A 4 -23.68 7.71 13.26
CA GLU A 4 -25.14 7.73 13.13
C GLU A 4 -25.64 6.61 12.21
N ALA A 5 -24.91 6.34 11.12
CA ALA A 5 -25.23 5.27 10.18
C ALA A 5 -25.03 3.87 10.79
N LEU A 6 -23.97 3.69 11.58
CA LEU A 6 -23.72 2.46 12.34
C LEU A 6 -24.81 2.21 13.37
N LYS A 7 -25.27 3.25 14.08
CA LYS A 7 -26.43 3.15 15.00
C LYS A 7 -27.71 2.74 14.26
N GLN A 8 -27.97 3.31 13.09
CA GLN A 8 -29.12 2.92 12.27
C GLN A 8 -29.02 1.48 11.76
N LEU A 9 -27.83 1.00 11.40
CA LEU A 9 -27.61 -0.39 11.01
C LEU A 9 -27.83 -1.35 12.19
N LEU A 10 -27.32 -1.02 13.38
CA LEU A 10 -27.55 -1.81 14.60
C LEU A 10 -29.04 -1.88 14.97
N ALA A 11 -29.74 -0.74 14.87
CA ALA A 11 -31.19 -0.69 15.04
C ALA A 11 -31.93 -1.54 14.00
N SER A 12 -31.45 -1.62 12.75
CA SER A 12 -32.06 -2.45 11.70
C SER A 12 -31.95 -3.96 11.95
N VAL A 13 -31.01 -4.39 12.79
CA VAL A 13 -30.81 -5.81 13.17
C VAL A 13 -31.39 -6.09 14.56
N ASP A 14 -32.15 -5.13 15.13
CA ASP A 14 -32.79 -5.23 16.45
C ASP A 14 -31.79 -5.47 17.59
N ILE A 15 -30.55 -4.97 17.44
CA ILE A 15 -29.51 -5.07 18.45
C ILE A 15 -29.44 -3.72 19.17
N ASN A 16 -30.11 -3.65 20.32
CA ASN A 16 -29.99 -2.53 21.24
C ASN A 16 -29.25 -2.97 22.52
N PRO A 17 -27.98 -2.56 22.71
CA PRO A 17 -27.22 -2.90 23.91
C PRO A 17 -27.84 -2.39 25.21
N ASP A 18 -28.66 -1.34 25.12
CA ASP A 18 -29.35 -0.72 26.26
C ASP A 18 -30.60 -1.51 26.68
N GLU A 19 -31.09 -2.42 25.85
CA GLU A 19 -32.21 -3.32 26.17
C GLU A 19 -31.75 -4.66 26.76
N ILE A 20 -30.43 -4.89 26.84
CA ILE A 20 -29.86 -6.10 27.42
C ILE A 20 -30.06 -6.07 28.94
N LYS A 21 -30.86 -7.00 29.46
CA LYS A 21 -31.20 -7.08 30.89
C LYS A 21 -30.04 -7.42 31.82
N ASP A 22 -29.08 -8.23 31.38
CA ASP A 22 -27.89 -8.54 32.19
C ASP A 22 -26.81 -7.49 31.91
N GLU A 23 -26.55 -6.66 32.92
CA GLU A 23 -25.58 -5.55 32.84
C GLU A 23 -24.18 -6.02 32.46
N ARG A 24 -23.78 -7.26 32.80
CA ARG A 24 -22.48 -7.80 32.42
C ARG A 24 -22.38 -7.96 30.90
N TYR A 25 -23.44 -8.47 30.28
CA TYR A 25 -23.50 -8.60 28.83
C TYR A 25 -23.64 -7.23 28.16
N ALA A 26 -24.50 -6.35 28.68
CA ALA A 26 -24.64 -4.98 28.17
C ALA A 26 -23.29 -4.25 28.12
N ARG A 27 -22.53 -4.31 29.21
CA ARG A 27 -21.19 -3.73 29.31
C ARG A 27 -20.20 -4.38 28.36
N ALA A 28 -20.22 -5.69 28.21
CA ALA A 28 -19.35 -6.39 27.26
C ALA A 28 -19.60 -5.95 25.81
N PHE A 29 -20.86 -5.84 25.40
CA PHE A 29 -21.22 -5.35 24.07
C PHE A 29 -20.79 -3.91 23.83
N ARG A 30 -21.05 -3.00 24.79
CA ARG A 30 -20.59 -1.60 24.70
C ARG A 30 -19.07 -1.50 24.54
N LEU A 31 -18.31 -2.29 25.29
CA LEU A 31 -16.85 -2.38 25.15
C LEU A 31 -16.44 -2.91 23.79
N LEU A 32 -17.10 -3.96 23.30
CA LEU A 32 -16.82 -4.53 21.99
C LEU A 32 -17.06 -3.50 20.87
N PHE A 33 -18.17 -2.76 20.92
CA PHE A 33 -18.44 -1.70 19.94
C PHE A 33 -17.39 -0.60 19.99
N SER A 34 -16.99 -0.15 21.18
CA SER A 34 -15.92 0.84 21.32
C SER A 34 -14.59 0.35 20.73
N VAL A 35 -14.25 -0.93 20.91
CA VAL A 35 -13.04 -1.52 20.31
C VAL A 35 -13.14 -1.57 18.79
N ILE A 36 -14.29 -1.97 18.24
CA ILE A 36 -14.52 -2.02 16.79
C ILE A 36 -14.42 -0.62 16.19
N GLU A 37 -14.97 0.40 16.85
CA GLU A 37 -14.88 1.79 16.43
C GLU A 37 -13.43 2.26 16.35
N MET A 38 -12.63 2.03 17.41
CA MET A 38 -11.20 2.36 17.43
C MET A 38 -10.43 1.64 16.31
N GLN A 39 -10.72 0.36 16.09
CA GLN A 39 -10.08 -0.42 15.01
C GLN A 39 -10.44 0.10 13.63
N ASN A 40 -11.69 0.55 13.43
CA ASN A 40 -12.12 1.10 12.15
C ASN A 40 -11.42 2.44 11.87
N GLU A 41 -11.30 3.31 12.87
CA GLU A 41 -10.54 4.56 12.75
C GLU A 41 -9.07 4.32 12.38
N GLU A 42 -8.42 3.38 13.05
CA GLU A 42 -7.04 3.00 12.74
C GLU A 42 -6.91 2.40 11.33
N THR A 43 -7.90 1.60 10.91
CA THR A 43 -7.94 1.02 9.57
C THR A 43 -8.04 2.10 8.49
N GLU A 44 -8.92 3.09 8.67
CA GLU A 44 -9.06 4.19 7.72
C GLU A 44 -7.80 5.07 7.67
N PHE A 45 -7.18 5.33 8.83
CA PHE A 45 -5.90 6.02 8.90
C PHE A 45 -4.80 5.27 8.11
N LEU A 46 -4.66 3.96 8.33
CA LEU A 46 -3.66 3.13 7.67
C LEU A 46 -3.92 3.02 6.16
N LYS A 47 -5.19 2.94 5.73
CA LYS A 47 -5.55 2.95 4.30
C LYS A 47 -5.11 4.26 3.64
N ALA A 48 -5.36 5.40 4.28
CA ALA A 48 -4.94 6.70 3.77
C ALA A 48 -3.41 6.82 3.67
N GLU A 49 -2.68 6.36 4.70
CA GLU A 49 -1.22 6.35 4.68
C GLU A 49 -0.67 5.41 3.60
N ASN A 50 -1.25 4.21 3.45
CA ASN A 50 -0.86 3.27 2.40
C ASN A 50 -1.06 3.87 1.01
N GLN A 51 -2.17 4.59 0.79
CA GLN A 51 -2.44 5.25 -0.47
C GLN A 51 -1.40 6.35 -0.76
N LYS A 52 -1.11 7.19 0.24
CA LYS A 52 -0.08 8.24 0.13
C LYS A 52 1.28 7.65 -0.23
N LEU A 53 1.69 6.56 0.41
CA LEU A 53 2.95 5.88 0.12
C LEU A 53 2.98 5.27 -1.28
N ARG A 54 1.86 4.71 -1.75
CA ARG A 54 1.74 4.21 -3.14
C ARG A 54 1.91 5.34 -4.14
N ASP A 55 1.29 6.48 -3.89
CA ASP A 55 1.38 7.65 -4.76
C ASP A 55 2.81 8.20 -4.78
N GLU A 56 3.47 8.26 -3.63
CA GLU A 56 4.88 8.64 -3.53
C GLU A 56 5.81 7.66 -4.25
N ILE A 57 5.58 6.34 -4.11
CA ILE A 57 6.31 5.32 -4.87
C ILE A 57 6.13 5.49 -6.37
N ASN A 58 4.91 5.79 -6.82
CA ASN A 58 4.61 6.00 -8.23
C ASN A 58 5.29 7.28 -8.76
N LEU A 59 5.29 8.36 -7.97
CA LEU A 59 5.98 9.60 -8.27
C LEU A 59 7.50 9.36 -8.40
N LEU A 60 8.10 8.67 -7.43
CA LEU A 60 9.55 8.39 -7.40
C LEU A 60 10.00 7.46 -8.51
N LYS A 61 9.19 6.46 -8.86
CA LYS A 61 9.48 5.56 -10.00
C LYS A 61 9.31 6.28 -11.34
N GLY A 62 8.59 7.40 -11.36
CA GLY A 62 8.11 8.07 -12.57
C GLY A 62 7.16 7.17 -13.36
N GLU A 63 6.40 7.73 -14.31
CA GLU A 63 5.57 6.95 -15.26
C GLU A 63 6.40 6.04 -16.20
N GLN A 64 7.64 5.71 -15.86
CA GLN A 64 8.48 4.82 -16.63
C GLN A 64 8.08 3.37 -16.37
N SER A 65 7.10 2.91 -17.15
CA SER A 65 7.15 1.51 -17.60
C SER A 65 8.58 1.25 -18.08
N LYS A 66 9.23 0.25 -17.46
CA LYS A 66 10.63 -0.16 -17.66
C LYS A 66 11.11 0.23 -19.07
N PRO A 67 12.10 1.14 -19.22
CA PRO A 67 12.50 1.59 -20.55
C PRO A 67 12.80 0.37 -21.40
N LYS A 68 12.11 0.25 -22.54
CA LYS A 68 12.35 -0.83 -23.50
C LYS A 68 13.68 -0.53 -24.16
N ILE A 69 14.78 -0.78 -23.45
CA ILE A 69 16.14 -0.65 -23.96
C ILE A 69 16.21 -1.61 -25.14
N ARG A 70 16.08 -1.10 -26.36
CA ARG A 70 16.44 -1.86 -27.55
C ARG A 70 17.93 -2.10 -27.41
N GLY A 71 18.34 -3.36 -27.26
CA GLY A 71 19.74 -3.73 -27.32
C GLY A 71 20.35 -3.08 -28.56
N SER A 72 21.46 -2.36 -28.39
CA SER A 72 22.18 -1.84 -29.54
C SER A 72 22.46 -3.05 -30.44
N LYS A 73 22.07 -2.97 -31.72
CA LYS A 73 22.53 -3.93 -32.71
C LYS A 73 24.05 -3.81 -32.69
N LYS A 74 24.73 -4.73 -32.00
CA LYS A 74 26.18 -4.88 -32.12
C LYS A 74 26.43 -5.11 -33.60
N LYS A 75 26.89 -4.08 -34.33
CA LYS A 75 27.71 -4.34 -35.51
C LYS A 75 28.87 -5.16 -34.96
N ASN A 76 29.04 -6.35 -35.49
CA ASN A 76 29.98 -7.37 -35.05
C ASN A 76 31.43 -6.97 -35.39
N ASN A 77 31.78 -5.73 -35.06
CA ASN A 77 33.10 -5.19 -35.23
C ASN A 77 33.85 -5.54 -33.95
N ASP A 78 34.89 -6.33 -34.10
CA ASP A 78 35.88 -6.57 -33.05
C ASP A 78 36.39 -5.21 -32.53
N ILE A 79 35.97 -4.85 -31.31
CA ILE A 79 36.32 -3.60 -30.63
C ILE A 79 37.61 -3.76 -29.82
N SER A 80 38.35 -4.85 -30.04
CA SER A 80 39.56 -5.17 -29.29
C SER A 80 40.69 -4.19 -29.61
N SER A 81 41.17 -3.52 -28.56
CA SER A 81 42.36 -2.68 -28.57
C SER A 81 43.68 -3.48 -28.58
N GLU A 82 43.61 -4.81 -28.71
CA GLU A 82 44.77 -5.70 -28.75
C GLU A 82 45.71 -5.39 -29.93
N LYS A 83 45.15 -4.98 -31.08
CA LYS A 83 45.93 -4.53 -32.24
C LYS A 83 46.78 -3.29 -31.94
N GLU A 84 46.26 -2.39 -31.11
CA GLU A 84 46.98 -1.19 -30.68
C GLU A 84 48.03 -1.53 -29.62
N ARG A 85 47.73 -2.49 -28.74
CA ARG A 85 48.64 -2.99 -27.70
C ARG A 85 49.86 -3.70 -28.29
N GLN A 86 49.68 -4.50 -29.34
CA GLN A 86 50.79 -5.17 -30.02
C GLN A 86 51.75 -4.19 -30.69
N LYS A 87 51.24 -3.14 -31.35
CA LYS A 87 52.10 -2.10 -31.96
C LYS A 87 53.02 -1.40 -30.95
N ARG A 88 52.55 -1.21 -29.70
CA ARG A 88 53.36 -0.61 -28.63
C ARG A 88 54.44 -1.52 -28.06
N ARG A 89 54.38 -2.84 -28.29
CA ARG A 89 55.40 -3.79 -27.81
C ARG A 89 56.60 -3.94 -28.76
N PHE A 90 56.50 -3.41 -29.97
CA PHE A 90 57.54 -3.47 -31.01
C PHE A 90 58.06 -2.08 -31.41
N SER A 91 57.82 -1.07 -30.56
CA SER A 91 58.39 0.28 -30.59
C SER A 91 59.29 0.48 -29.38
#